data_AF-A0A484HHU1-F1
#
_entry.id   AF-A0A484HHU1-F1
#
_cell.length_a   1.000
_cell.length_b   1.000
_cell.length_c   1.000
_cell.angle_alpha   90.00
_cell.angle_beta   90.00
_cell.angle_gamma   90.00
#
_symmetry.space_group_name_H-M   'P 1'
#
loop_
_entity.id
_entity.type
_entity.pdbx_description
1 polymer ?
#
loop_
_entity_poly.entity_id
_entity_poly.type
_entity_poly.pdbx_seq_one_letter_code
_entity_poly.pdbx_strand_id
1 'polypeptide(L)' 'MGNIFTKRKMTIPAMDGSGTIDARVPRVMAEHLSMTDQQAVKTAELALKLEKESGFAVDIECGWKGEKLFLFQCRPVAT' A
#
# COMPACT_ATOMS: atom_id res chain seq x y z
N MET A 1 13.07 -16.39 -0.66
CA MET A 1 12.56 -15.78 0.58
C MET A 1 12.82 -14.28 0.46
N GLY A 2 11.79 -13.46 0.28
CA GLY A 2 11.96 -12.01 0.08
C GLY A 2 12.43 -11.32 1.36
N ASN A 3 13.30 -10.32 1.26
CA ASN A 3 13.75 -9.56 2.42
C ASN A 3 12.57 -8.76 3.00
N ILE A 4 12.27 -8.96 4.28
CA ILE A 4 11.27 -8.18 5.03
C ILE A 4 12.01 -7.10 5.81
N PHE A 5 11.68 -5.83 5.56
CA PHE A 5 12.19 -4.73 6.37
C PHE A 5 11.38 -4.57 7.66
N THR A 6 12.08 -4.32 8.77
CA THR A 6 11.44 -4.02 10.06
C THR A 6 10.77 -2.65 10.02
N LYS A 7 9.44 -2.65 10.08
CA LYS A 7 8.65 -1.41 10.09
C LYS A 7 8.74 -0.75 11.47
N ARG A 8 9.09 0.54 11.53
CA ARG A 8 9.31 1.26 12.80
C ARG A 8 8.19 2.22 13.18
N LYS A 9 7.53 2.82 12.18
CA LYS A 9 6.55 3.90 12.33
C LYS A 9 5.38 3.66 11.38
N MET A 10 4.16 3.96 11.83
CA MET A 10 2.94 3.92 11.01
C MET A 10 2.06 5.11 11.33
N THR A 11 1.24 5.52 10.37
CA THR A 11 0.24 6.57 10.54
C THR A 11 -1.13 5.92 10.73
N ILE A 12 -1.86 6.33 11.77
CA ILE A 12 -3.18 5.81 12.12
C ILE A 12 -4.16 6.96 12.37
N PRO A 13 -5.48 6.75 12.22
CA PRO A 13 -6.47 7.73 12.67
C PRO A 13 -6.30 8.02 14.16
N ALA A 14 -6.39 9.30 14.53
CA ALA A 14 -6.42 9.72 15.92
C ALA A 14 -7.75 9.27 16.57
N MET A 15 -7.69 8.74 17.80
CA MET A 15 -8.89 8.24 18.51
C MET A 15 -9.91 9.34 18.83
N ASP A 16 -9.45 10.59 18.90
CA ASP A 16 -10.28 11.78 19.15
C ASP A 16 -10.86 12.39 17.86
N GLY A 17 -10.58 11.82 16.69
CA GLY A 17 -11.06 12.31 15.40
C GLY A 17 -10.32 13.54 14.87
N SER A 18 -9.24 14.00 15.52
CA SER A 18 -8.48 15.19 15.12
C SER A 18 -7.71 15.03 13.80
N GLY A 19 -7.69 13.83 13.22
CA GLY A 19 -7.01 13.52 11.97
C GLY A 19 -6.19 12.25 12.08
N THR A 20 -4.89 12.35 11.86
CA THR A 20 -3.97 11.21 11.94
C THR A 20 -2.83 11.49 12.91
N ILE A 21 -2.30 10.42 13.49
CA ILE A 21 -1.11 10.46 14.33
C ILE A 21 -0.10 9.43 13.84
N ASP A 22 1.15 9.72 14.15
CA ASP A 22 2.24 8.77 13.97
C ASP A 22 2.43 7.92 15.23
N ALA A 23 2.41 6.60 15.05
CA ALA A 23 2.59 5.62 16.11
C ALA A 23 3.76 4.69 15.83
N ARG A 24 4.37 4.15 16.89
CA ARG A 24 5.34 3.06 16.76
C ARG A 24 4.61 1.80 16.30
N VAL A 25 5.18 1.10 15.32
CA VAL A 25 4.62 -0.17 14.85
C VAL A 25 4.80 -1.23 15.94
N PRO A 26 3.73 -1.93 16.37
CA PRO A 26 3.85 -3.06 17.30
C PRO A 26 4.80 -4.13 16.75
N ARG A 27 5.63 -4.72 17.62
CA ARG A 27 6.69 -5.67 17.20
C ARG A 27 6.18 -6.80 16.30
N VAL A 28 5.03 -7.39 16.66
CA VAL A 28 4.36 -8.41 15.85
C VAL A 28 4.16 -7.93 14.41
N MET A 29 3.59 -6.73 14.22
CA MET A 29 3.39 -6.17 12.88
C MET A 29 4.71 -5.76 12.19
N ALA A 30 5.74 -5.38 12.95
CA ALA A 30 7.01 -4.90 12.41
C ALA A 30 7.73 -5.97 11.58
N GLU A 31 7.61 -7.23 12.01
CA GLU A 31 8.30 -8.40 11.44
C GLU A 31 7.41 -9.19 10.46
N HIS A 32 6.11 -8.90 10.37
CA HIS A 32 5.20 -9.53 9.41
C HIS A 32 5.20 -8.83 8.04
N LEU A 33 4.81 -9.56 6.98
CA LEU A 33 4.53 -8.98 5.67
C LEU A 33 3.37 -7.99 5.78
N SER A 34 3.48 -6.84 5.12
CA SER A 34 2.43 -5.80 5.10
C SER A 34 1.26 -6.16 4.20
N MET A 35 1.45 -7.14 3.32
CA MET A 35 0.44 -7.66 2.39
C MET A 35 0.67 -9.17 2.22
N THR A 36 -0.41 -9.91 1.96
CA THR A 36 -0.29 -11.32 1.56
C THR A 36 0.14 -11.44 0.10
N ASP A 37 0.62 -12.62 -0.31
CA ASP A 37 0.95 -12.88 -1.72
C ASP A 37 -0.25 -12.65 -2.65
N GLN A 38 -1.46 -13.01 -2.20
CA GLN A 38 -2.69 -12.77 -2.95
C GLN A 38 -2.99 -11.28 -3.11
N GLN A 39 -2.75 -10.47 -2.07
CA GLN A 39 -2.86 -9.02 -2.16
C GLN A 39 -1.80 -8.44 -3.10
N ALA A 40 -0.57 -8.94 -3.06
CA ALA A 40 0.49 -8.52 -3.96
C ALA A 40 0.13 -8.78 -5.44
N VAL A 41 -0.39 -9.98 -5.75
CA VAL A 41 -0.87 -10.33 -7.10
C VAL A 41 -1.99 -9.40 -7.55
N LYS A 42 -3.01 -9.18 -6.72
CA LYS A 42 -4.14 -8.28 -7.06
C LYS A 42 -3.69 -6.82 -7.26
N THR A 43 -2.74 -6.34 -6.47
CA THR A 43 -2.15 -5.01 -6.65
C THR A 43 -1.38 -4.91 -7.98
N ALA A 44 -0.64 -5.96 -8.35
CA ALA A 44 0.06 -6.01 -9.63
C ALA A 44 -0.91 -6.06 -10.83
N GLU A 45 -2.00 -6.84 -10.73
CA GLU A 45 -3.07 -6.88 -11.74
C GLU A 45 -3.72 -5.50 -11.95
N LEU A 46 -3.98 -4.76 -10.87
CA LEU A 46 -4.47 -3.39 -10.94
C LEU A 46 -3.48 -2.48 -11.67
N ALA A 47 -2.20 -2.54 -11.32
CA ALA A 47 -1.16 -1.71 -11.96
C ALA A 47 -1.05 -2.00 -13.48
N LEU A 48 -1.01 -3.27 -13.87
CA LEU A 48 -0.96 -3.68 -15.28
C LEU A 48 -2.18 -3.23 -16.07
N LYS A 49 -3.37 -3.30 -15.45
CA LYS A 49 -4.60 -2.81 -16.07
C LYS A 49 -4.54 -1.30 -16.31
N LEU A 50 -4.10 -0.53 -15.31
CA LEU A 50 -3.99 0.94 -15.40
C LEU A 50 -2.93 1.38 -16.40
N GLU A 51 -1.79 0.71 -16.44
CA GLU A 51 -0.75 0.95 -17.45
C GLU A 51 -1.31 0.75 -18.87
N LYS A 52 -2.00 -0.38 -19.09
CA LYS A 52 -2.63 -0.69 -20.38
C LYS A 52 -3.69 0.35 -20.77
N GLU A 53 -4.53 0.76 -19.83
CA GLU A 53 -5.59 1.76 -20.08
C GLU A 53 -5.02 3.16 -20.34
N SER A 54 -3.89 3.49 -19.70
CA SER A 54 -3.24 4.80 -19.84
C SER A 54 -2.35 4.88 -21.08
N GLY A 55 -1.83 3.74 -21.56
CA GLY A 55 -0.91 3.68 -22.70
C GLY A 55 0.54 4.04 -22.37
N PHE A 56 0.87 4.17 -21.08
CA PHE A 56 2.20 4.47 -20.55
C PHE A 56 2.34 3.92 -19.13
N ALA A 57 3.58 3.79 -18.67
CA ALA A 57 3.88 3.37 -17.30
C ALA A 57 3.28 4.36 -16.29
N VAL A 58 2.66 3.83 -15.24
CA VAL A 58 1.99 4.61 -14.18
C VAL A 58 2.61 4.36 -12.81
N ASP A 59 2.66 5.40 -12.00
CA ASP A 59 2.85 5.32 -10.56
C ASP A 59 1.48 5.39 -9.88
N ILE A 60 1.21 4.45 -8.98
CA ILE A 60 -0.09 4.30 -8.31
C ILE A 60 0.05 4.39 -6.80
N GLU A 61 -0.87 5.15 -6.19
CA GLU A 61 -1.09 5.11 -4.76
C GLU A 61 -2.35 4.27 -4.49
N CYS A 62 -2.21 3.23 -3.68
CA CYS A 62 -3.30 2.32 -3.36
C CYS A 62 -3.25 1.82 -1.92
N GLY A 63 -4.38 1.32 -1.42
CA GLY A 63 -4.50 0.81 -0.06
C GLY A 63 -5.48 -0.35 0.07
N TRP A 64 -5.23 -1.22 1.05
CA TRP A 64 -6.07 -2.36 1.38
C TRP A 64 -6.92 -2.10 2.62
N LYS A 65 -8.20 -2.47 2.57
CA LYS A 65 -9.06 -2.61 3.76
C LYS A 65 -9.70 -4.00 3.72
N GLY A 66 -9.19 -4.90 4.55
CA GLY A 66 -9.52 -6.32 4.45
C GLY A 66 -9.15 -6.86 3.07
N GLU A 67 -10.12 -7.43 2.36
CA GLU A 67 -9.95 -7.99 1.01
C GLU A 67 -10.22 -7.01 -0.13
N LYS A 68 -10.52 -5.74 0.19
CA LYS A 68 -10.82 -4.72 -0.81
C LYS A 68 -9.60 -3.82 -1.05
N LEU A 69 -9.19 -3.75 -2.31
CA LEU A 69 -8.17 -2.84 -2.82
C LEU A 69 -8.82 -1.54 -3.29
N PHE A 70 -8.25 -0.41 -2.89
CA PHE A 70 -8.66 0.94 -3.29
C PHE A 70 -7.51 1.63 -4.01
N LEU A 71 -7.82 2.30 -5.12
CA LEU A 71 -6.91 3.21 -5.82
C LEU A 71 -7.17 4.64 -5.32
N PHE A 72 -6.11 5.32 -4.88
CA PHE A 72 -6.18 6.72 -4.42
C PHE A 72 -5.65 7.68 -5.47
N GLN A 73 -4.51 7.34 -6.10
CA GLN A 73 -3.93 8.12 -7.19
C GLN A 73 -3.36 7.21 -8.29
N CYS A 74 -3.35 7.71 -9.53
CA CYS A 74 -2.69 7.11 -10.68
C CYS A 74 -2.11 8.25 -11.53
N ARG A 75 -0.80 8.24 -11.77
CA ARG A 75 -0.10 9.30 -12.52
C ARG A 75 0.93 8.71 -13.49
N PRO A 76 1.21 9.35 -14.64
CA PRO A 76 2.27 8.92 -15.53
C PRO A 76 3.64 8.92 -14.83
N VAL A 77 4.48 7.94 -15.13
CA VAL A 77 5.90 7.99 -14.80
C VAL A 77 6.60 8.91 -15.80
N ALA A 78 7.19 10.00 -15.31
CA ALA A 78 8.06 10.88 -16.07
C ALA A 78 9.46 10.77 -15.49
N THR A 79 10.33 10.01 -16.16
CA THR A 79 11.77 9.91 -15.84
C THR A 79 12.58 10.77 -16.77
#